data_AF-V5HL88-F1
#
_entry.id   AF-V5HL88-F1
#
_cell.length_a   1.000
_cell.length_b   1.000
_cell.length_c   1.000
_cell.angle_alpha   90.00
_cell.angle_beta   90.00
_cell.angle_gamma   90.00
#
_symmetry.space_group_name_H-M   'P 1'
#
loop_
_entity.id
_entity.type
_entity.pdbx_description
1 polymer ?
#
loop_
_entity_poly.entity_id
_entity_poly.type
_entity_poly.pdbx_seq_one_letter_code
_entity_poly.pdbx_strand_id
1 'polypeptide(L)' 'LGMAHDGSPPLTNVKNNVGAENCPASERYIMSPLMDSRSIYKFSYCSSLQLYMFAGDPNLGCLKKHS' A
#
# COMPACT_ATOMS: atom_id res chain seq x y z
N LEU A 1 3.20 -3.16 6.04
CA LEU A 1 3.54 -1.72 5.92
C LEU A 1 2.29 -0.81 6.06
N GLY A 2 1.19 -1.32 6.62
CA GLY A 2 -0.02 -0.51 6.83
C GLY A 2 -0.74 -0.07 5.56
N MET A 3 -0.64 -0.84 4.47
CA MET A 3 -1.30 -0.53 3.20
C MET A 3 -2.67 -1.23 3.10
N ALA A 4 -3.68 -0.49 2.67
CA ALA A 4 -4.95 -1.05 2.24
C ALA A 4 -4.76 -1.87 0.95
N HIS A 5 -5.59 -2.90 0.79
CA HIS A 5 -5.66 -3.66 -0.47
C HIS A 5 -6.18 -2.77 -1.60
N ASP A 6 -5.74 -3.02 -2.83
CA ASP A 6 -6.25 -2.32 -4.02
C ASP A 6 -7.78 -2.46 -4.09
N GLY A 7 -8.47 -1.34 -4.29
CA GLY A 7 -9.93 -1.24 -4.31
C GLY A 7 -10.57 -1.11 -2.93
N SER A 8 -9.78 -1.05 -1.85
CA SER A 8 -10.30 -0.96 -0.48
C SER A 8 -10.24 0.47 0.07
N PRO A 9 -11.18 0.84 0.97
CA PRO A 9 -11.15 2.11 1.68
C PRO A 9 -9.97 2.19 2.66
N PRO A 10 -9.73 3.38 3.26
CA PRO A 10 -8.75 3.56 4.32
C PRO A 10 -8.85 2.53 5.46
N LEU A 11 -7.70 2.03 5.93
CA LEU A 11 -7.61 1.17 7.11
C LEU A 11 -7.87 1.99 8.39
N THR A 12 -8.85 1.58 9.20
CA THR A 12 -9.28 2.32 10.40
C THR A 12 -8.26 2.30 11.54
N ASN A 13 -7.38 1.30 11.57
CA ASN A 13 -6.34 1.12 12.58
C ASN A 13 -4.99 1.72 12.18
N VAL A 14 -4.88 2.31 10.98
CA VAL A 14 -3.66 2.96 10.49
C VAL A 14 -3.92 4.47 10.38
N LYS A 15 -3.26 5.24 11.25
CA LYS A 15 -3.39 6.70 11.26
C LYS A 15 -3.05 7.28 9.88
N ASN A 16 -3.89 8.19 9.40
CA ASN A 16 -3.73 8.88 8.11
C ASN A 16 -3.63 7.93 6.89
N ASN A 17 -4.15 6.71 6.98
CA ASN A 17 -4.23 5.84 5.81
C ASN A 17 -5.18 6.44 4.76
N VAL A 18 -4.77 6.41 3.50
CA VAL A 18 -5.52 7.02 2.37
C VAL A 18 -6.34 6.01 1.59
N GLY A 19 -6.26 4.73 1.92
CA GLY A 19 -6.91 3.65 1.17
C GLY A 19 -6.29 3.44 -0.21
N ALA A 20 -6.99 2.66 -1.04
CA ALA A 20 -6.63 2.39 -2.43
C ALA A 20 -7.86 2.20 -3.33
N GLU A 21 -8.98 2.88 -3.02
CA GLU A 21 -10.24 2.78 -3.77
C GLU A 21 -10.10 3.12 -5.26
N ASN A 22 -9.17 4.03 -5.59
CA ASN A 22 -8.91 4.46 -6.96
C ASN A 22 -8.02 3.48 -7.76
N CYS A 23 -7.51 2.41 -7.14
CA CYS A 23 -6.72 1.39 -7.81
C CYS A 23 -7.50 0.07 -7.85
N PRO A 24 -8.00 -0.37 -9.01
CA PRO A 24 -8.89 -1.51 -9.07
C PRO A 24 -8.16 -2.83 -8.78
N ALA A 25 -8.77 -3.66 -7.92
CA ALA A 25 -8.27 -5.00 -7.60
C ALA A 25 -8.07 -5.90 -8.84
N SER A 26 -8.82 -5.66 -9.91
CA SER A 26 -8.77 -6.42 -11.16
C SER A 26 -7.44 -6.28 -11.91
N GLU A 27 -6.59 -5.29 -11.60
CA GLU A 27 -5.25 -5.16 -12.17
C GLU A 27 -4.22 -6.12 -11.56
N ARG A 28 -4.56 -6.79 -10.46
CA ARG A 28 -3.80 -7.89 -9.84
C ARG A 28 -2.37 -7.54 -9.41
N TYR A 29 -2.10 -6.28 -9.05
CA TYR A 29 -0.83 -5.94 -8.41
C TYR A 29 -0.66 -6.64 -7.05
N ILE A 30 0.53 -6.52 -6.45
CA ILE A 30 0.91 -7.18 -5.19
C ILE A 30 -0.14 -7.01 -4.07
N MET A 31 -0.81 -5.85 -3.99
CA MET A 31 -1.80 -5.55 -2.96
C MET A 31 -3.25 -5.83 -3.39
N SER A 32 -3.46 -6.52 -4.51
CA SER A 32 -4.79 -6.97 -4.89
C SER A 32 -5.30 -8.01 -3.87
N PRO A 33 -6.57 -7.92 -3.41
CA PRO A 33 -7.19 -8.96 -2.59
C PRO A 33 -7.48 -10.25 -3.38
N LEU A 34 -7.34 -10.23 -4.71
CA LEU A 34 -7.66 -11.35 -5.57
C LEU A 34 -6.38 -12.08 -5.97
N MET A 35 -6.14 -13.26 -5.40
CA MET A 35 -4.97 -14.09 -5.73
C MET A 35 -4.98 -14.51 -7.21
N ASP A 36 -3.89 -14.24 -7.92
CA ASP A 36 -3.58 -14.67 -9.29
C ASP A 36 -2.07 -14.47 -9.57
N SER A 37 -1.56 -14.99 -10.68
CA SER A 37 -0.18 -14.84 -11.16
C SER A 37 0.08 -13.56 -11.97
N ARG A 38 -0.97 -12.85 -12.37
CA ARG A 38 -0.88 -11.61 -13.13
C ARG A 38 -0.29 -10.48 -12.26
N SER A 39 0.67 -9.72 -12.77
CA SER A 39 1.19 -8.48 -12.15
C SER A 39 1.75 -8.55 -10.71
N ILE A 40 2.08 -9.74 -10.20
CA ILE A 40 2.58 -9.97 -8.82
C ILE A 40 3.98 -9.41 -8.52
N TYR A 41 4.59 -8.71 -9.47
CA TYR A 41 5.94 -8.15 -9.37
C TYR A 41 5.95 -6.63 -9.21
N LYS A 42 4.77 -5.99 -9.15
CA LYS A 42 4.63 -4.54 -9.03
C LYS A 42 3.54 -4.15 -8.02
N PHE A 43 3.75 -3.02 -7.37
CA PHE A 43 2.72 -2.31 -6.61
C PHE A 43 1.90 -1.43 -7.55
N SER A 44 0.62 -1.22 -7.21
CA SER A 44 -0.21 -0.20 -7.83
C SER A 44 0.31 1.20 -7.50
N TYR A 45 -0.21 2.22 -8.21
CA TYR A 45 0.05 3.61 -7.87
C TYR A 45 -0.40 3.94 -6.42
N CYS A 46 -1.58 3.47 -6.01
CA CYS A 46 -2.12 3.72 -4.66
C CYS A 46 -1.28 3.03 -3.58
N SER A 47 -0.82 1.81 -3.84
CA SER A 47 0.09 1.10 -2.94
C SER A 47 1.43 1.85 -2.81
N SER A 48 1.96 2.37 -3.92
CA SER A 48 3.20 3.16 -3.91
C SER A 48 3.06 4.46 -3.11
N LEU A 49 1.91 5.14 -3.21
CA LEU A 49 1.60 6.32 -2.42
C LEU A 49 1.56 6.01 -0.91
N GLN A 50 0.91 4.91 -0.53
CA GLN A 50 0.86 4.48 0.87
C GLN A 50 2.25 4.10 1.40
N LEU A 51 3.10 3.45 0.59
CA LEU A 51 4.51 3.20 0.94
C LEU A 51 5.31 4.48 1.16
N TYR A 52 5.12 5.47 0.30
CA TYR A 52 5.77 6.77 0.44
C TYR A 52 5.38 7.45 1.75
N MET A 53 4.09 7.43 2.10
CA MET A 53 3.61 7.95 3.39
C MET A 53 4.19 7.19 4.59
N PHE A 54 4.21 5.85 4.52
CA PHE A 54 4.83 5.02 5.54
C PHE A 54 6.32 5.36 5.72
N ALA A 55 7.08 5.50 4.63
CA ALA A 55 8.50 5.85 4.68
C ALA A 55 8.73 7.28 5.21
N GLY A 56 7.78 8.19 5.00
CA GLY A 56 7.80 9.55 5.53
C GLY A 56 7.55 9.63 7.04
N ASP A 57 6.90 8.63 7.66
CA ASP A 57 6.52 8.71 9.08
C ASP A 57 7.75 8.69 10.00
N PRO A 58 7.99 9.75 10.81
CA PRO A 58 9.13 9.81 11.73
C PRO A 58 9.06 8.76 12.84
N ASN A 59 7.89 8.22 13.15
CA ASN A 59 7.69 7.21 14.20
C ASN A 59 8.02 5.78 13.73
N LEU A 60 8.19 5.57 12.41
CA LEU A 60 8.43 4.27 11.78
C LEU A 60 9.88 4.20 11.27
N GLY A 61 10.83 4.25 12.20
CA GLY A 61 12.26 4.38 11.90
C GLY A 61 13.02 3.09 11.63
N CYS A 62 12.48 1.92 12.00
CA CYS A 62 13.24 0.65 11.95
C CYS A 62 13.61 0.16 10.53
N LEU A 63 12.98 0.72 9.49
CA LEU A 63 13.27 0.43 8.08
C LEU A 63 14.07 1.56 7.40
N LYS A 64 14.34 2.66 8.11
CA LYS A 64 15.17 3.76 7.59
C LYS A 64 16.63 3.37 7.79
N LYS A 65 17.43 3.44 6.72
CA LYS A 65 18.88 3.30 6.85
C LYS A 65 19.38 4.54 7.60
N HIS A 66 20.02 4.35 8.75
CA HIS A 66 20.78 5.42 9.36
C HIS A 66 21.89 5.83 8.38
N SER A 67 21.92 7.13 8.05
CA SER A 67 22.97 7.75 7.22
C SER A 67 24.16 8.09 8.09
#